data_AF-A0A9P5S4J1-F1
#
_entry.id   AF-A0A9P5S4J1-F1
#
_cell.length_a   1.000
_cell.length_b   1.000
_cell.length_c   1.000
_cell.angle_alpha   90.00
_cell.angle_beta   90.00
_cell.angle_gamma   90.00
#
_symmetry.space_group_name_H-M   'P 1'
#
loop_
_entity.id
_entity.type
_entity.pdbx_description
1 polymer ?
#
loop_
_entity_poly.entity_id
_entity_poly.type
_entity_poly.pdbx_seq_one_letter_code
_entity_poly.pdbx_strand_id
1 'polypeptide(L)'
;MVKSQLLMAIGVALSVVQAGPIDNSNGGNKPTLNNKAICTTSQCVLTASGILNDMDPTADPCQDFNQFACGGMEEKYDIPFDASSIGPSELLQKNNECIIRSIVDVSLGKVPKAAPGDAAAQNNIKKLLDFYASCMDETSTLKVGRKPLVDEVQKIIQSFPASASSANKANLSKALGRILKSRFRLSSLFQLVAEPAMDDPSVKVLAIYEQGLKLDQEDYKSSEIVQMYTDTVAAMFQIVFGEEDVVKRTQPLTNKDVGKKWMDVAKDVVDFETQLAAIRTPQLDLWDLNKANNPRTTLPAGLNYTRLIVASSLPYLTKPDGLLQKTSSKTLQYYFSWFRIQSFGPYLAKPYREPLGAFDNTLSGISGDAKVERWKVCVPAVNINLGQMVGHYYIQEVFKADSRQEVIKIMENVLLSYEKTFPTLSWLDKITRDGAIKKLKVIVQSIGYSTESPDVASSANLDAYYKDYAIDAVDYVGNQIRFSA
;
A
#
# COMPACT_ATOMS: atom_id res chain seq x y z
N MET A 1 5.61 -31.44 -25.64
CA MET A 1 4.63 -30.33 -25.55
C MET A 1 5.19 -29.12 -24.77
N VAL A 2 6.50 -28.82 -24.88
CA VAL A 2 7.21 -27.77 -24.10
C VAL A 2 7.86 -26.71 -25.02
N LYS A 3 7.82 -26.87 -26.35
CA LYS A 3 8.45 -25.94 -27.31
C LYS A 3 7.62 -24.70 -27.67
N SER A 4 6.35 -24.61 -27.25
CA SER A 4 5.43 -23.57 -27.74
C SER A 4 5.24 -22.37 -26.80
N GLN A 5 5.82 -22.40 -25.59
CA GLN A 5 5.72 -21.29 -24.63
C GLN A 5 6.96 -20.37 -24.60
N LEU A 6 8.09 -20.81 -25.18
CA LEU A 6 9.30 -19.98 -25.30
C LEU A 6 9.18 -18.89 -26.39
N LEU A 7 8.27 -19.07 -27.36
CA LEU A 7 8.10 -18.16 -28.50
C LEU A 7 7.26 -16.92 -28.20
N MET A 8 6.48 -16.90 -27.11
CA MET A 8 5.73 -15.71 -26.70
C MET A 8 6.57 -14.70 -25.90
N ALA A 9 7.67 -15.14 -25.27
CA ALA A 9 8.57 -14.25 -24.53
C ALA A 9 9.55 -13.48 -25.43
N ILE A 10 9.81 -13.97 -26.65
CA ILE A 10 10.74 -13.33 -27.61
C ILE A 10 10.03 -12.21 -28.40
N GLY A 11 8.70 -12.23 -28.51
CA GLY A 11 7.93 -11.26 -29.30
C GLY A 11 7.88 -9.85 -28.72
N VAL A 12 7.96 -9.69 -27.38
CA VAL A 12 7.88 -8.39 -26.70
C VAL A 12 9.24 -7.70 -26.63
N ALA A 13 10.34 -8.47 -26.56
CA ALA A 13 11.70 -7.94 -26.57
C ALA A 13 12.13 -7.41 -27.95
N LEU A 14 11.52 -7.88 -29.05
CA LEU A 14 11.86 -7.46 -30.41
C LEU A 14 11.15 -6.19 -30.89
N SER A 15 10.18 -5.65 -30.14
CA SER A 15 9.47 -4.42 -30.52
C SER A 15 10.08 -3.12 -30.00
N VAL A 16 11.18 -3.16 -29.24
CA VAL A 16 11.88 -1.96 -28.71
C VAL A 16 13.14 -1.59 -29.53
N VAL A 17 13.47 -2.36 -30.57
CA VAL A 17 14.55 -2.01 -31.50
C VAL A 17 13.96 -1.82 -32.90
N GLN A 18 13.72 -0.56 -33.28
CA GLN A 18 13.60 -0.24 -34.71
C GLN A 18 14.96 -0.40 -35.39
N ALA A 19 15.24 -1.62 -35.84
CA ALA A 19 16.10 -1.87 -36.99
C ALA A 19 15.25 -2.70 -37.98
N GLY A 20 14.98 -2.13 -39.16
CA GLY A 20 14.18 -2.78 -40.19
C GLY A 20 14.78 -4.12 -40.68
N PRO A 21 14.01 -4.93 -41.43
CA PRO A 21 14.46 -6.24 -41.89
C PRO A 21 15.69 -6.09 -42.80
N ILE A 22 16.78 -6.80 -42.45
CA ILE A 22 17.92 -6.99 -43.33
C ILE A 22 17.56 -8.13 -44.29
N ASP A 23 17.50 -7.81 -45.56
CA ASP A 23 17.31 -8.76 -46.66
C ASP A 23 18.53 -9.70 -46.74
N ASN A 24 18.35 -10.97 -46.36
CA ASN A 24 19.41 -12.00 -46.37
C ASN A 24 19.42 -12.79 -47.68
N SER A 25 19.20 -12.11 -48.80
CA SER A 25 19.30 -12.69 -50.14
C SER A 25 20.47 -12.11 -50.93
N ASN A 26 21.70 -12.17 -50.38
CA ASN A 26 22.93 -12.18 -51.17
C ASN A 26 24.12 -12.69 -50.35
N GLY A 27 24.72 -13.79 -50.80
CA GLY A 27 25.98 -14.28 -50.26
C GLY A 27 27.10 -13.26 -50.50
N GLY A 28 27.91 -13.01 -49.46
CA GLY A 28 29.14 -12.23 -49.58
C GLY A 28 29.07 -10.78 -49.09
N ASN A 29 28.77 -10.58 -47.80
CA ASN A 29 29.47 -9.63 -46.93
C ASN A 29 28.88 -9.71 -45.52
N LYS A 30 29.73 -9.96 -44.51
CA LYS A 30 29.35 -9.72 -43.11
C LYS A 30 28.86 -8.28 -43.00
N PRO A 31 27.74 -7.98 -42.32
CA PRO A 31 27.33 -6.61 -42.12
C PRO A 31 28.44 -5.92 -41.33
N THR A 32 29.20 -5.06 -42.00
CA THR A 32 30.03 -4.08 -41.32
C THR A 32 29.10 -3.30 -40.42
N LEU A 33 29.31 -3.38 -39.10
CA LEU A 33 28.72 -2.47 -38.12
C LEU A 33 28.89 -1.06 -38.71
N ASN A 34 27.79 -0.54 -39.25
CA ASN A 34 27.79 0.76 -39.87
C ASN A 34 28.26 1.71 -38.77
N ASN A 35 29.30 2.49 -39.07
CA ASN A 35 30.02 3.37 -38.16
C ASN A 35 29.12 4.55 -37.74
N LYS A 36 27.97 4.24 -37.12
CA LYS A 36 27.08 5.21 -36.48
C LYS A 36 27.92 5.86 -35.38
N ALA A 37 28.01 7.18 -35.42
CA ALA A 37 28.69 7.96 -34.40
C ALA A 37 28.27 7.47 -33.00
N ILE A 38 29.23 6.99 -32.21
CA ILE A 38 29.00 6.61 -30.83
C ILE A 38 28.46 7.84 -30.11
N CYS A 39 27.32 7.69 -29.42
CA CYS A 39 26.78 8.80 -28.65
C CYS A 39 27.72 9.09 -27.46
N THR A 40 28.39 10.23 -27.49
CA THR A 40 29.33 10.67 -26.44
C THR A 40 28.77 11.78 -25.55
N THR A 41 27.46 12.03 -25.62
CA THR A 41 26.81 12.96 -24.68
C THR A 41 26.93 12.41 -23.26
N SER A 42 27.01 13.29 -22.26
CA SER A 42 27.14 12.87 -20.86
C SER A 42 26.04 11.89 -20.44
N GLN A 43 24.81 12.09 -20.93
CA GLN A 43 23.69 11.19 -20.63
C GLN A 43 23.89 9.79 -21.23
N CYS A 44 24.36 9.69 -22.47
CA CYS A 44 24.66 8.39 -23.10
C CYS A 44 25.76 7.65 -22.34
N VAL A 45 26.83 8.35 -21.95
CA VAL A 45 27.95 7.76 -21.20
C VAL A 45 27.49 7.26 -19.84
N LEU A 46 26.76 8.08 -19.07
CA LEU A 46 26.25 7.68 -17.75
C LEU A 46 25.27 6.51 -17.84
N THR A 47 24.36 6.53 -18.83
CA THR A 47 23.38 5.45 -19.02
C THR A 47 24.06 4.14 -19.42
N ALA A 48 24.99 4.17 -20.38
CA ALA A 48 25.74 3.00 -20.79
C ALA A 48 26.60 2.44 -19.66
N SER A 49 27.22 3.31 -18.85
CA SER A 49 27.98 2.89 -17.67
C SER A 49 27.10 2.21 -16.63
N GLY A 50 25.87 2.68 -16.42
CA GLY A 50 24.91 2.02 -15.52
C GLY A 50 24.54 0.63 -16.00
N ILE A 51 24.17 0.49 -17.29
CA ILE A 51 23.85 -0.81 -17.89
C ILE A 51 25.02 -1.79 -17.76
N LEU A 52 26.23 -1.37 -18.11
CA LEU A 52 27.42 -2.22 -18.00
C LEU A 52 27.78 -2.57 -16.55
N ASN A 53 27.42 -1.72 -15.60
CA ASN A 53 27.66 -1.98 -14.19
C ASN A 53 26.73 -3.05 -13.63
N ASP A 54 25.49 -3.11 -14.11
CA ASP A 54 24.46 -4.02 -13.58
C ASP A 54 24.46 -5.38 -14.28
N MET A 55 25.03 -5.45 -15.49
CA MET A 55 25.12 -6.63 -16.35
C MET A 55 26.28 -7.57 -15.95
N ASP A 56 26.07 -8.88 -16.05
CA ASP A 56 27.11 -9.92 -16.04
C ASP A 56 27.37 -10.41 -17.49
N PRO A 57 28.42 -9.91 -18.16
CA PRO A 57 28.72 -10.29 -19.54
C PRO A 57 29.23 -11.72 -19.70
N THR A 58 29.49 -12.45 -18.62
CA THR A 58 29.98 -13.84 -18.67
C THR A 58 28.85 -14.85 -18.82
N ALA A 59 27.62 -14.47 -18.44
CA ALA A 59 26.44 -15.29 -18.64
C ALA A 59 25.96 -15.27 -20.10
N ASP A 60 25.49 -16.41 -20.60
CA ASP A 60 24.89 -16.50 -21.94
C ASP A 60 23.46 -15.92 -21.90
N PRO A 61 23.18 -14.79 -22.59
CA PRO A 61 21.85 -14.18 -22.61
C PRO A 61 20.76 -15.08 -23.22
N CYS A 62 21.14 -16.11 -24.00
CA CYS A 62 20.20 -17.09 -24.54
C CYS A 62 19.85 -18.23 -23.56
N GLN A 63 20.63 -18.40 -22.48
CA GLN A 63 20.35 -19.38 -21.42
C GLN A 63 19.69 -18.72 -20.21
N ASP A 64 20.27 -17.60 -19.75
CA ASP A 64 19.78 -16.86 -18.59
C ASP A 64 19.92 -15.36 -18.81
N PHE A 65 18.87 -14.76 -19.38
CA PHE A 65 18.85 -13.33 -19.64
C PHE A 65 18.77 -12.50 -18.34
N ASN A 66 18.25 -13.08 -17.24
CA ASN A 66 18.23 -12.37 -15.96
C ASN A 66 19.65 -12.26 -15.40
N GLN A 67 20.38 -13.37 -15.33
CA GLN A 67 21.77 -13.35 -14.89
C GLN A 67 22.61 -12.42 -15.79
N PHE A 68 22.47 -12.52 -17.11
CA PHE A 68 23.16 -11.62 -18.02
C PHE A 68 22.85 -10.15 -17.72
N ALA A 69 21.57 -9.77 -17.62
CA ALA A 69 21.18 -8.36 -17.48
C ALA A 69 21.36 -7.78 -16.07
N CYS A 70 21.23 -8.60 -15.02
CA CYS A 70 21.11 -8.17 -13.62
C CYS A 70 22.17 -8.76 -12.69
N GLY A 71 22.94 -9.77 -13.11
CA GLY A 71 23.86 -10.51 -12.24
C GLY A 71 24.93 -9.64 -11.60
N GLY A 72 25.37 -8.58 -12.28
CA GLY A 72 26.31 -7.60 -11.72
C GLY A 72 25.69 -6.75 -10.60
N MET A 73 24.39 -6.47 -10.65
CA MET A 73 23.66 -5.81 -9.56
C MET A 73 23.50 -6.77 -8.36
N GLU A 74 23.07 -8.00 -8.62
CA GLU A 74 22.87 -9.01 -7.57
C GLU A 74 24.15 -9.31 -6.78
N GLU A 75 25.33 -9.27 -7.42
CA GLU A 75 26.62 -9.44 -6.75
C GLU A 75 27.04 -8.22 -5.90
N LYS A 76 26.63 -7.01 -6.30
CA LYS A 76 27.11 -5.75 -5.69
C LYS A 76 26.21 -5.23 -4.56
N TYR A 77 24.92 -5.52 -4.61
CA TYR A 77 23.93 -4.92 -3.73
C TYR A 77 23.43 -5.93 -2.71
N ASP A 78 23.90 -5.79 -1.47
CA ASP A 78 23.31 -6.48 -0.33
C ASP A 78 21.94 -5.87 0.02
N ILE A 79 20.99 -6.73 0.40
CA ILE A 79 19.71 -6.28 0.97
C ILE A 79 20.02 -5.55 2.29
N PRO A 80 19.66 -4.26 2.43
CA PRO A 80 19.88 -3.53 3.68
C PRO A 80 19.17 -4.21 4.85
N PHE A 81 19.75 -4.13 6.05
CA PHE A 81 19.19 -4.79 7.24
C PHE A 81 17.77 -4.29 7.61
N ASP A 82 17.38 -3.10 7.15
CA ASP A 82 16.09 -2.46 7.35
C ASP A 82 15.12 -2.64 6.17
N ALA A 83 15.42 -3.55 5.24
CA ALA A 83 14.62 -3.81 4.03
C ALA A 83 14.47 -5.31 3.75
N SER A 84 13.40 -5.67 3.04
CA SER A 84 13.12 -7.05 2.61
C SER A 84 13.63 -7.37 1.21
N SER A 85 13.88 -6.34 0.40
CA SER A 85 14.36 -6.43 -0.98
C SER A 85 15.25 -5.24 -1.32
N ILE A 86 16.08 -5.40 -2.34
CA ILE A 86 16.75 -4.30 -3.02
C ILE A 86 16.70 -4.54 -4.53
N GLY A 87 16.35 -3.49 -5.27
CA GLY A 87 16.14 -3.52 -6.70
C GLY A 87 15.98 -2.11 -7.27
N PRO A 88 15.82 -1.97 -8.60
CA PRO A 88 15.65 -0.67 -9.23
C PRO A 88 14.47 0.13 -8.66
N SER A 89 13.37 -0.54 -8.30
CA SER A 89 12.19 0.07 -7.70
C SER A 89 12.47 0.64 -6.30
N GLU A 90 13.17 -0.12 -5.45
CA GLU A 90 13.55 0.29 -4.10
C GLU A 90 14.55 1.44 -4.12
N LEU A 91 15.50 1.42 -5.07
CA LEU A 91 16.43 2.53 -5.29
C LEU A 91 15.71 3.80 -5.74
N LEU A 92 14.72 3.67 -6.63
CA LEU A 92 13.87 4.78 -7.05
C LEU A 92 13.01 5.32 -5.90
N GLN A 93 12.38 4.43 -5.13
CA GLN A 93 11.61 4.77 -3.92
C GLN A 93 12.48 5.56 -2.93
N LYS A 94 13.69 5.08 -2.63
CA LYS A 94 14.64 5.77 -1.75
C LYS A 94 15.01 7.15 -2.27
N ASN A 95 15.25 7.29 -3.57
CA ASN A 95 15.52 8.60 -4.18
C ASN A 95 14.32 9.55 -4.05
N ASN A 96 13.10 9.05 -4.28
CA ASN A 96 11.87 9.81 -4.09
C ASN A 96 11.70 10.26 -2.63
N GLU A 97 11.98 9.39 -1.68
CA GLU A 97 11.94 9.72 -0.25
C GLU A 97 12.98 10.80 0.13
N CYS A 98 14.19 10.75 -0.45
CA CYS A 98 15.18 11.82 -0.29
C CYS A 98 14.70 13.16 -0.84
N ILE A 99 14.02 13.16 -2.00
CA ILE A 99 13.42 14.37 -2.57
C ILE A 99 12.31 14.91 -1.65
N ILE A 100 11.39 14.05 -1.21
CA ILE A 100 10.33 14.43 -0.28
C ILE A 100 10.91 14.96 1.03
N ARG A 101 11.96 14.32 1.57
CA ARG A 101 12.68 14.81 2.74
C ARG A 101 13.19 16.23 2.52
N SER A 102 13.77 16.54 1.35
CA SER A 102 14.25 17.89 1.05
C SER A 102 13.15 18.96 1.06
N ILE A 103 11.91 18.56 0.78
CA ILE A 103 10.73 19.43 0.79
C ILE A 103 10.24 19.70 2.21
N VAL A 104 10.36 18.73 3.12
CA VAL A 104 9.72 18.79 4.46
C VAL A 104 10.69 19.01 5.62
N ASP A 105 11.98 18.72 5.42
CA ASP A 105 13.02 18.81 6.46
C ASP A 105 13.72 20.16 6.39
N VAL A 106 13.34 21.06 7.31
CA VAL A 106 13.89 22.42 7.42
C VAL A 106 15.42 22.43 7.59
N SER A 107 16.01 21.37 8.17
CA SER A 107 17.46 21.28 8.37
C SER A 107 18.24 21.18 7.06
N LEU A 108 17.59 20.78 5.97
CA LEU A 108 18.21 20.66 4.66
C LEU A 108 18.21 21.98 3.87
N GLY A 109 17.51 23.02 4.36
CA GLY A 109 17.50 24.34 3.74
C GLY A 109 16.85 24.42 2.35
N LYS A 110 16.12 23.38 1.95
CA LYS A 110 15.49 23.22 0.62
C LYS A 110 13.96 23.26 0.63
N VAL A 111 13.36 23.60 1.77
CA VAL A 111 11.91 23.66 1.89
C VAL A 111 11.32 24.68 0.91
N PRO A 112 10.16 24.41 0.29
CA PRO A 112 9.53 25.32 -0.66
C PRO A 112 9.21 26.67 -0.02
N LYS A 113 9.15 27.71 -0.86
CA LYS A 113 8.75 29.07 -0.46
C LYS A 113 7.52 29.48 -1.24
N ALA A 114 6.49 29.92 -0.54
CA ALA A 114 5.32 30.52 -1.18
C ALA A 114 5.68 31.86 -1.83
N ALA A 115 5.05 32.16 -2.96
CA ALA A 115 5.13 33.47 -3.56
C ALA A 115 4.54 34.55 -2.61
N PRO A 116 5.02 35.80 -2.65
CA PRO A 116 4.43 36.88 -1.87
C PRO A 116 2.92 37.01 -2.14
N GLY A 117 2.11 36.93 -1.08
CA GLY A 117 0.64 37.02 -1.17
C GLY A 117 -0.09 35.70 -1.43
N ASP A 118 0.59 34.59 -1.70
CA ASP A 118 -0.06 33.27 -1.84
C ASP A 118 -0.29 32.61 -0.47
N ALA A 119 -1.39 33.00 0.18
CA ALA A 119 -1.79 32.46 1.49
C ALA A 119 -2.05 30.95 1.45
N ALA A 120 -2.58 30.42 0.34
CA ALA A 120 -2.87 29.00 0.19
C ALA A 120 -1.58 28.17 0.18
N ALA A 121 -0.58 28.59 -0.59
CA ALA A 121 0.74 27.94 -0.58
C ALA A 121 1.41 28.04 0.80
N GLN A 122 1.28 29.17 1.51
CA GLN A 122 1.81 29.31 2.87
C GLN A 122 1.16 28.30 3.84
N ASN A 123 -0.16 28.16 3.78
CA ASN A 123 -0.89 27.19 4.60
C ASN A 123 -0.49 25.75 4.28
N ASN A 124 -0.36 25.41 2.99
CA ASN A 124 0.06 24.09 2.55
C ASN A 124 1.47 23.73 3.05
N ILE A 125 2.45 24.63 2.84
CA ILE A 125 3.83 24.43 3.33
C ILE A 125 3.80 24.24 4.85
N LYS A 126 3.08 25.10 5.57
CA LYS A 126 2.97 24.99 7.03
C LYS A 126 2.44 23.63 7.47
N LYS A 127 1.37 23.12 6.84
CA LYS A 127 0.81 21.78 7.14
C LYS A 127 1.83 20.66 6.92
N LEU A 128 2.59 20.70 5.81
CA LEU A 128 3.63 19.71 5.54
C LEU A 128 4.73 19.72 6.59
N LEU A 129 5.25 20.92 6.92
CA LEU A 129 6.34 21.09 7.87
C LEU A 129 5.89 20.70 9.29
N ASP A 130 4.70 21.14 9.72
CA ASP A 130 4.17 20.81 11.05
C ASP A 130 3.94 19.30 11.20
N PHE A 131 3.40 18.63 10.17
CA PHE A 131 3.18 17.19 10.22
C PHE A 131 4.52 16.45 10.32
N TYR A 132 5.49 16.78 9.46
CA TYR A 132 6.82 16.18 9.52
C TYR A 132 7.50 16.43 10.87
N ALA A 133 7.45 17.67 11.38
CA ALA A 133 8.01 18.03 12.68
C ALA A 133 7.37 17.23 13.83
N SER A 134 6.04 17.09 13.86
CA SER A 134 5.34 16.28 14.87
C SER A 134 5.83 14.83 14.87
N CYS A 135 6.04 14.26 13.69
CA CYS A 135 6.53 12.90 13.55
C CYS A 135 7.98 12.77 14.03
N MET A 136 8.83 13.73 13.70
CA MET A 136 10.24 13.73 14.09
C MET A 136 10.44 13.93 15.59
N ASP A 137 9.52 14.61 16.27
CA ASP A 137 9.58 14.84 17.73
C ASP A 137 9.18 13.59 18.54
N GLU A 138 10.15 12.68 18.69
CA GLU A 138 10.00 11.49 19.53
C GLU A 138 9.85 11.85 21.02
N THR A 139 10.31 13.02 21.46
CA THR A 139 10.19 13.46 22.86
C THR A 139 8.74 13.78 23.21
N SER A 140 8.06 14.57 22.38
CA SER A 140 6.63 14.88 22.57
C SER A 140 5.77 13.63 22.41
N THR A 141 6.07 12.78 21.43
CA THR A 141 5.38 11.49 21.25
C THR A 141 5.53 10.59 22.48
N LEU A 142 6.71 10.52 23.09
CA LEU A 142 6.95 9.74 24.31
C LEU A 142 6.18 10.29 25.51
N LYS A 143 6.11 11.62 25.66
CA LYS A 143 5.35 12.28 26.74
C LYS A 143 3.84 12.02 26.66
N VAL A 144 3.28 12.01 25.45
CA VAL A 144 1.86 11.67 25.22
C VAL A 144 1.57 10.22 25.61
N GLY A 145 2.54 9.33 25.39
CA GLY A 145 2.46 7.92 25.75
C GLY A 145 1.31 7.20 25.03
N ARG A 146 0.73 6.21 25.70
CA ARG A 146 -0.36 5.37 25.14
C ARG A 146 -1.76 6.00 25.22
N LYS A 147 -1.92 7.17 25.85
CA LYS A 147 -3.25 7.75 26.14
C LYS A 147 -4.16 7.88 24.91
N PRO A 148 -3.69 8.41 23.76
CA PRO A 148 -4.57 8.53 22.59
C PRO A 148 -5.09 7.18 22.11
N LEU A 149 -4.26 6.14 22.11
CA LEU A 149 -4.69 4.80 21.73
C LEU A 149 -5.68 4.23 22.77
N VAL A 150 -5.43 4.42 24.06
CA VAL A 150 -6.37 4.00 25.12
C VAL A 150 -7.74 4.66 24.93
N ASP A 151 -7.78 5.96 24.66
CA ASP A 151 -9.03 6.70 24.42
C ASP A 151 -9.78 6.15 23.20
N GLU A 152 -9.05 5.81 22.13
CA GLU A 152 -9.62 5.19 20.93
C GLU A 152 -10.17 3.79 21.16
N VAL A 153 -9.47 2.96 21.93
CA VAL A 153 -9.96 1.62 22.28
C VAL A 153 -11.14 1.72 23.24
N GLN A 154 -11.14 2.67 24.18
CA GLN A 154 -12.25 2.88 25.10
C GLN A 154 -13.54 3.25 24.36
N LYS A 155 -13.46 4.00 23.26
CA LYS A 155 -14.59 4.28 22.37
C LYS A 155 -15.19 3.00 21.77
N ILE A 156 -14.37 1.99 21.46
CA ILE A 156 -14.83 0.67 21.00
C ILE A 156 -15.50 -0.09 22.14
N ILE A 157 -14.85 -0.18 23.30
CA ILE A 157 -15.38 -0.84 24.51
C ILE A 157 -16.76 -0.27 24.89
N GLN A 158 -16.94 1.05 24.87
CA GLN A 158 -18.21 1.71 25.16
C GLN A 158 -19.30 1.40 24.12
N SER A 159 -18.91 1.17 22.87
CA SER A 159 -19.84 0.87 21.78
C SER A 159 -20.25 -0.60 21.74
N PHE A 160 -19.39 -1.46 22.29
CA PHE A 160 -19.59 -2.89 22.40
C PHE A 160 -19.31 -3.37 23.82
N PRO A 161 -20.15 -3.03 24.82
CA PRO A 161 -19.92 -3.44 26.19
C PRO A 161 -20.00 -4.96 26.32
N ALA A 162 -18.98 -5.56 26.95
CA ALA A 162 -19.00 -6.97 27.30
C ALA A 162 -20.19 -7.24 28.23
N SER A 163 -20.99 -8.25 27.88
CA SER A 163 -22.14 -8.72 28.67
C SER A 163 -22.05 -10.23 28.88
N ALA A 164 -22.75 -10.77 29.87
CA ALA A 164 -22.77 -12.21 30.13
C ALA A 164 -23.42 -13.04 28.98
N SER A 165 -24.04 -12.39 27.99
CA SER A 165 -24.74 -13.01 26.86
C SER A 165 -24.03 -12.79 25.52
N SER A 166 -24.44 -13.55 24.49
CA SER A 166 -23.95 -13.46 23.10
C SER A 166 -24.08 -12.04 22.51
N ALA A 167 -23.39 -11.78 21.40
CA ALA A 167 -23.35 -10.45 20.76
C ALA A 167 -24.76 -9.88 20.48
N ASN A 168 -25.10 -8.75 21.12
CA ASN A 168 -26.29 -7.99 20.77
C ASN A 168 -26.09 -7.32 19.40
N LYS A 169 -26.98 -7.59 18.44
CA LYS A 169 -26.93 -7.03 17.08
C LYS A 169 -26.77 -5.50 17.05
N ALA A 170 -27.46 -4.78 17.93
CA ALA A 170 -27.38 -3.32 17.98
C ALA A 170 -25.99 -2.83 18.43
N ASN A 171 -25.37 -3.51 19.40
CA ASN A 171 -24.02 -3.17 19.85
C ASN A 171 -22.98 -3.53 18.78
N LEU A 172 -23.14 -4.69 18.13
CA LEU A 172 -22.28 -5.11 17.03
C LEU A 172 -22.30 -4.08 15.88
N SER A 173 -23.48 -3.65 15.45
CA SER A 173 -23.63 -2.61 14.41
C SER A 173 -22.99 -1.28 14.81
N LYS A 174 -23.09 -0.87 16.09
CA LYS A 174 -22.42 0.35 16.58
C LYS A 174 -20.91 0.23 16.56
N ALA A 175 -20.36 -0.92 16.97
CA ALA A 175 -18.92 -1.19 16.97
C ALA A 175 -18.34 -1.18 15.56
N LEU A 176 -18.95 -1.97 14.66
CA LEU A 176 -18.57 -2.05 13.26
C LEU A 176 -18.71 -0.69 12.57
N GLY A 177 -19.80 0.04 12.83
CA GLY A 177 -20.01 1.38 12.29
C GLY A 177 -18.95 2.40 12.72
N ARG A 178 -18.30 2.22 13.88
CA ARG A 178 -17.17 3.06 14.29
C ARG A 178 -15.87 2.64 13.60
N ILE A 179 -15.61 1.35 13.49
CA ILE A 179 -14.42 0.83 12.80
C ILE A 179 -14.47 1.22 11.32
N LEU A 180 -15.63 1.08 10.67
CA LEU A 180 -15.84 1.41 9.25
C LEU A 180 -15.75 2.90 8.92
N LYS A 181 -15.95 3.79 9.91
CA LYS A 181 -15.76 5.24 9.71
C LYS A 181 -14.29 5.64 9.64
N SER A 182 -13.38 4.79 10.09
CA SER A 182 -11.93 5.01 10.03
C SER A 182 -11.48 5.03 8.57
N ARG A 183 -10.77 6.09 8.12
CA ARG A 183 -10.16 6.14 6.77
C ARG A 183 -9.05 5.12 6.56
N PHE A 184 -8.52 4.52 7.64
CA PHE A 184 -7.54 3.45 7.52
C PHE A 184 -8.16 2.18 6.92
N ARG A 185 -7.40 1.53 6.03
CA ARG A 185 -7.81 0.32 5.29
C ARG A 185 -7.95 -0.93 6.17
N LEU A 186 -7.61 -0.84 7.46
CA LEU A 186 -7.81 -1.93 8.42
C LEU A 186 -9.23 -1.87 8.97
N SER A 187 -10.08 -2.74 8.44
CA SER A 187 -11.44 -2.96 8.95
C SER A 187 -11.56 -4.33 9.61
N SER A 188 -12.48 -4.46 10.56
CA SER A 188 -12.86 -5.75 11.14
C SER A 188 -13.90 -6.43 10.26
N LEU A 189 -13.95 -7.77 10.19
CA LEU A 189 -14.93 -8.60 9.46
C LEU A 189 -15.12 -8.30 7.97
N PHE A 190 -15.43 -7.06 7.58
CA PHE A 190 -15.61 -6.62 6.21
C PHE A 190 -15.27 -5.13 6.08
N GLN A 191 -14.88 -4.70 4.89
CA GLN A 191 -14.73 -3.30 4.52
C GLN A 191 -15.83 -2.90 3.54
N LEU A 192 -16.25 -1.64 3.63
CA LEU A 192 -17.16 -1.01 2.69
C LEU A 192 -16.38 -0.01 1.83
N VAL A 193 -16.49 -0.13 0.50
CA VAL A 193 -15.83 0.74 -0.46
C VAL A 193 -16.85 1.29 -1.44
N ALA A 194 -16.80 2.59 -1.72
CA ALA A 194 -17.56 3.18 -2.81
C ALA A 194 -16.71 3.16 -4.08
N GLU A 195 -17.18 2.44 -5.10
CA GLU A 195 -16.42 2.21 -6.34
C GLU A 195 -17.34 2.21 -7.57
N PRO A 196 -16.81 2.38 -8.79
CA PRO A 196 -17.58 2.24 -10.02
C PRO A 196 -18.15 0.82 -10.17
N ALA A 197 -19.36 0.67 -10.69
CA ALA A 197 -19.93 -0.65 -11.01
C ALA A 197 -19.12 -1.29 -12.16
N MET A 198 -18.96 -2.61 -12.10
CA MET A 198 -18.19 -3.34 -13.12
C MET A 198 -18.90 -3.41 -14.48
N ASP A 199 -20.23 -3.41 -14.48
CA ASP A 199 -21.08 -3.44 -15.67
C ASP A 199 -21.40 -2.03 -16.20
N ASP A 200 -21.52 -1.04 -15.31
CA ASP A 200 -21.67 0.38 -15.65
C ASP A 200 -20.77 1.27 -14.77
N PRO A 201 -19.56 1.66 -15.26
CA PRO A 201 -18.63 2.47 -14.49
C PRO A 201 -19.10 3.93 -14.30
N SER A 202 -20.21 4.35 -14.92
CA SER A 202 -20.85 5.65 -14.65
C SER A 202 -21.65 5.65 -13.35
N VAL A 203 -22.00 4.47 -12.84
CA VAL A 203 -22.71 4.27 -11.58
C VAL A 203 -21.70 3.91 -10.49
N LYS A 204 -21.85 4.51 -9.31
CA LYS A 204 -21.09 4.11 -8.12
C LYS A 204 -21.91 3.15 -7.27
N VAL A 205 -21.32 2.03 -6.90
CA VAL A 205 -21.88 1.02 -6.00
C VAL A 205 -21.20 1.06 -4.64
N LEU A 206 -21.84 0.45 -3.64
CA LEU A 206 -21.19 0.14 -2.38
C LEU A 206 -20.74 -1.32 -2.41
N ALA A 207 -19.44 -1.55 -2.46
CA ALA A 207 -18.86 -2.89 -2.47
C ALA A 207 -18.48 -3.33 -1.05
N ILE A 208 -18.72 -4.61 -0.76
CA ILE A 208 -18.37 -5.26 0.51
C ILE A 208 -17.22 -6.25 0.25
N TYR A 209 -16.09 -6.00 0.90
CA TYR A 209 -14.90 -6.83 0.85
C TYR A 209 -14.72 -7.58 2.16
N GLU A 210 -14.36 -8.87 2.10
CA GLU A 210 -13.97 -9.62 3.31
C GLU A 210 -12.73 -8.97 3.95
N GLN A 211 -12.74 -8.82 5.28
CA GLN A 211 -11.63 -8.26 6.06
C GLN A 211 -11.58 -8.91 7.45
N GLY A 212 -10.71 -8.41 8.33
CA GLY A 212 -10.75 -8.80 9.74
C GLY A 212 -9.73 -9.84 10.16
N LEU A 213 -8.69 -10.06 9.34
CA LEU A 213 -7.51 -10.83 9.69
C LEU A 213 -6.28 -9.93 9.70
N LYS A 214 -5.31 -10.22 10.58
CA LYS A 214 -3.98 -9.60 10.54
C LYS A 214 -3.03 -10.36 9.62
N LEU A 215 -3.07 -11.69 9.70
CA LEU A 215 -2.21 -12.56 8.90
C LEU A 215 -2.89 -12.96 7.59
N ASP A 216 -2.10 -13.42 6.62
CA ASP A 216 -2.63 -14.09 5.45
C ASP A 216 -3.28 -15.42 5.85
N GLN A 217 -4.26 -15.88 5.05
CA GLN A 217 -5.05 -17.07 5.39
C GLN A 217 -4.18 -18.33 5.58
N GLU A 218 -3.08 -18.46 4.83
CA GLU A 218 -2.16 -19.58 4.95
C GLU A 218 -1.29 -19.52 6.21
N ASP A 219 -0.94 -18.32 6.69
CA ASP A 219 -0.09 -18.14 7.87
C ASP A 219 -0.77 -18.62 9.16
N TYR A 220 -2.11 -18.59 9.23
CA TYR A 220 -2.86 -19.19 10.34
C TYR A 220 -2.71 -20.71 10.44
N LYS A 221 -2.15 -21.39 9.44
CA LYS A 221 -1.81 -22.82 9.49
C LYS A 221 -0.44 -23.09 10.12
N SER A 222 0.41 -22.07 10.24
CA SER A 222 1.72 -22.17 10.87
C SER A 222 1.61 -21.94 12.37
N SER A 223 1.83 -22.98 13.17
CA SER A 223 1.81 -22.86 14.64
C SER A 223 2.85 -21.87 15.17
N GLU A 224 3.97 -21.73 14.47
CA GLU A 224 5.04 -20.78 14.83
C GLU A 224 4.59 -19.33 14.61
N ILE A 225 4.04 -19.01 13.43
CA ILE A 225 3.56 -17.66 13.12
C ILE A 225 2.37 -17.31 14.02
N VAL A 226 1.44 -18.25 14.23
CA VAL A 226 0.30 -18.07 15.13
C VAL A 226 0.75 -17.80 16.57
N GLN A 227 1.79 -18.50 17.06
CA GLN A 227 2.33 -18.25 18.40
C GLN A 227 2.97 -16.86 18.49
N MET A 228 3.79 -16.48 17.52
CA MET A 228 4.43 -15.16 17.47
C MET A 228 3.38 -14.03 17.42
N TYR A 229 2.31 -14.25 16.66
CA TYR A 229 1.18 -13.34 16.57
C TYR A 229 0.45 -13.24 17.92
N THR A 230 0.14 -14.37 18.55
CA THR A 230 -0.49 -14.41 19.89
C THR A 230 0.34 -13.66 20.93
N ASP A 231 1.66 -13.85 20.93
CA ASP A 231 2.58 -13.17 21.83
C ASP A 231 2.56 -11.65 21.61
N THR A 232 2.53 -11.22 20.35
CA THR A 232 2.42 -9.81 19.96
C THR A 232 1.10 -9.19 20.42
N VAL A 233 -0.02 -9.87 20.20
CA VAL A 233 -1.34 -9.44 20.64
C VAL A 233 -1.36 -9.26 22.17
N ALA A 234 -0.82 -10.24 22.90
CA ALA A 234 -0.77 -10.23 24.36
C ALA A 234 0.08 -9.06 24.89
N ALA A 235 1.26 -8.87 24.30
CA ALA A 235 2.17 -7.78 24.63
C ALA A 235 1.51 -6.41 24.42
N MET A 236 0.86 -6.21 23.28
CA MET A 236 0.20 -4.95 22.97
C MET A 236 -1.01 -4.68 23.88
N PHE A 237 -1.79 -5.70 24.25
CA PHE A 237 -2.85 -5.52 25.25
C PHE A 237 -2.31 -5.15 26.63
N GLN A 238 -1.20 -5.76 27.07
CA GLN A 238 -0.52 -5.35 28.30
C GLN A 238 0.00 -3.91 28.21
N ILE A 239 0.57 -3.53 27.08
CA ILE A 239 1.04 -2.17 26.83
C ILE A 239 -0.11 -1.17 26.85
N VAL A 240 -1.31 -1.50 26.37
CA VAL A 240 -2.43 -0.56 26.30
C VAL A 240 -3.18 -0.47 27.63
N PHE A 241 -3.41 -1.60 28.31
CA PHE A 241 -4.29 -1.68 29.47
C PHE A 241 -3.64 -2.13 30.78
N GLY A 242 -2.42 -2.65 30.74
CA GLY A 242 -1.67 -3.06 31.93
C GLY A 242 -1.15 -1.86 32.72
N GLU A 243 -0.59 -2.11 33.90
CA GLU A 243 -0.04 -1.05 34.77
C GLU A 243 1.46 -0.82 34.55
N GLU A 244 2.09 -1.61 33.68
CA GLU A 244 3.53 -1.56 33.45
C GLU A 244 3.98 -0.30 32.71
N ASP A 245 5.06 0.30 33.22
CA ASP A 245 5.73 1.44 32.60
C ASP A 245 6.80 0.96 31.62
N VAL A 246 6.38 0.69 30.37
CA VAL A 246 7.28 0.20 29.32
C VAL A 246 8.39 1.18 28.95
N VAL A 247 8.27 2.46 29.31
CA VAL A 247 9.32 3.47 29.06
C VAL A 247 10.54 3.25 29.95
N LYS A 248 10.36 2.65 31.14
CA LYS A 248 11.46 2.36 32.07
C LYS A 248 12.18 1.04 31.80
N ARG A 249 11.71 0.25 30.84
CA ARG A 249 12.34 -1.04 30.53
C ARG A 249 13.64 -0.82 29.77
N THR A 250 14.63 -1.68 30.04
CA THR A 250 15.89 -1.75 29.29
C THR A 250 15.79 -2.66 28.07
N GLN A 251 14.79 -3.54 28.03
CA GLN A 251 14.51 -4.46 26.94
C GLN A 251 13.02 -4.41 26.57
N PRO A 252 12.67 -4.69 25.30
CA PRO A 252 11.28 -4.73 24.87
C PRO A 252 10.44 -5.71 25.71
N LEU A 253 9.12 -5.52 25.73
CA LEU A 253 8.21 -6.46 26.36
C LEU A 253 8.16 -7.75 25.52
N THR A 254 8.35 -8.91 26.15
CA THR A 254 8.26 -10.22 25.51
C THR A 254 7.14 -11.05 26.12
N ASN A 255 6.80 -12.17 25.50
CA ASN A 255 5.77 -13.10 26.02
C ASN A 255 6.04 -13.58 27.46
N LYS A 256 7.30 -13.62 27.91
CA LYS A 256 7.69 -13.98 29.28
C LYS A 256 7.30 -12.92 30.32
N ASP A 257 7.17 -11.67 29.90
CA ASP A 257 6.76 -10.55 30.75
C ASP A 257 5.24 -10.40 30.82
N VAL A 258 4.52 -11.05 29.90
CA VAL A 258 3.08 -10.86 29.77
C VAL A 258 2.31 -11.65 30.82
N GLY A 259 1.48 -10.94 31.59
CA GLY A 259 0.62 -11.54 32.60
C GLY A 259 -0.42 -12.49 31.99
N LYS A 260 -0.75 -13.57 32.71
CA LYS A 260 -1.70 -14.61 32.29
C LYS A 260 -2.99 -14.06 31.68
N LYS A 261 -3.55 -12.99 32.27
CA LYS A 261 -4.77 -12.33 31.77
C LYS A 261 -4.66 -11.93 30.30
N TRP A 262 -3.57 -11.28 29.91
CA TRP A 262 -3.40 -10.77 28.54
C TRP A 262 -3.03 -11.86 27.57
N MET A 263 -2.32 -12.89 28.04
CA MET A 263 -2.07 -14.11 27.27
C MET A 263 -3.37 -14.87 26.97
N ASP A 264 -4.27 -15.02 27.95
CA ASP A 264 -5.58 -15.65 27.75
C ASP A 264 -6.45 -14.83 26.76
N VAL A 265 -6.46 -13.49 26.90
CA VAL A 265 -7.17 -12.60 25.96
C VAL A 265 -6.60 -12.73 24.54
N ALA A 266 -5.29 -12.80 24.38
CA ALA A 266 -4.66 -12.93 23.08
C ALA A 266 -5.03 -14.25 22.40
N LYS A 267 -5.00 -15.36 23.15
CA LYS A 267 -5.45 -16.66 22.65
C LYS A 267 -6.89 -16.62 22.16
N ASP A 268 -7.81 -16.06 22.96
CA ASP A 268 -9.21 -15.93 22.56
C ASP A 268 -9.38 -15.11 21.25
N VAL A 269 -8.62 -14.02 21.10
CA VAL A 269 -8.67 -13.16 19.91
C VAL A 269 -8.08 -13.88 18.69
N VAL A 270 -6.93 -14.53 18.83
CA VAL A 270 -6.26 -15.25 17.75
C VAL A 270 -7.03 -16.51 17.34
N ASP A 271 -7.65 -17.22 18.29
CA ASP A 271 -8.53 -18.37 18.01
C ASP A 271 -9.78 -17.94 17.24
N PHE A 272 -10.34 -16.77 17.56
CA PHE A 272 -11.43 -16.19 16.78
C PHE A 272 -10.99 -15.86 15.35
N GLU A 273 -9.83 -15.20 15.20
CA GLU A 273 -9.28 -14.90 13.87
C GLU A 273 -8.95 -16.15 13.06
N THR A 274 -8.44 -17.20 13.71
CA THR A 274 -8.15 -18.49 13.06
C THR A 274 -9.43 -19.15 12.54
N GLN A 275 -10.51 -19.13 13.32
CA GLN A 275 -11.83 -19.59 12.87
C GLN A 275 -12.42 -18.71 11.77
N LEU A 276 -12.19 -17.40 11.83
CA LEU A 276 -12.57 -16.46 10.78
C LEU A 276 -11.81 -16.76 9.47
N ALA A 277 -10.51 -17.03 9.56
CA ALA A 277 -9.67 -17.41 8.42
C ALA A 277 -10.17 -18.71 7.78
N ALA A 278 -10.62 -19.69 8.57
CA ALA A 278 -11.17 -20.94 8.05
C ALA A 278 -12.49 -20.77 7.27
N ILE A 279 -13.23 -19.68 7.48
CA ILE A 279 -14.49 -19.41 6.76
C ILE A 279 -14.35 -18.42 5.59
N ARG A 280 -13.20 -17.76 5.45
CA ARG A 280 -12.90 -16.84 4.33
C ARG A 280 -12.89 -17.54 2.98
N THR A 281 -13.19 -16.77 1.95
CA THR A 281 -13.07 -17.24 0.56
C THR A 281 -11.58 -17.40 0.22
N PRO A 282 -11.18 -18.51 -0.43
CA PRO A 282 -9.80 -18.67 -0.89
C PRO A 282 -9.35 -17.49 -1.75
N GLN A 283 -8.09 -17.07 -1.59
CA GLN A 283 -7.55 -15.89 -2.30
C GLN A 283 -7.71 -15.97 -3.82
N LEU A 284 -7.53 -17.16 -4.41
CA LEU A 284 -7.70 -17.38 -5.84
C LEU A 284 -9.13 -17.13 -6.31
N ASP A 285 -10.13 -17.43 -5.47
CA ASP A 285 -11.54 -17.20 -5.79
C ASP A 285 -11.91 -15.71 -5.68
N LEU A 286 -11.26 -14.96 -4.78
CA LEU A 286 -11.40 -13.50 -4.71
C LEU A 286 -10.80 -12.77 -5.92
N TRP A 287 -9.81 -13.39 -6.59
CA TRP A 287 -9.22 -12.86 -7.83
C TRP A 287 -9.99 -13.24 -9.09
N ASP A 288 -10.91 -14.19 -9.02
CA ASP A 288 -11.81 -14.51 -10.12
C ASP A 288 -12.92 -13.44 -10.20
N LEU A 289 -12.82 -12.56 -11.19
CA LEU A 289 -13.76 -11.46 -11.40
C LEU A 289 -15.23 -11.92 -11.54
N ASN A 290 -15.47 -13.12 -12.10
CA ASN A 290 -16.83 -13.65 -12.23
C ASN A 290 -17.37 -14.10 -10.87
N LYS A 291 -16.51 -14.66 -10.01
CA LYS A 291 -16.87 -15.03 -8.65
C LYS A 291 -16.90 -13.86 -7.68
N ALA A 292 -16.14 -12.79 -7.93
CA ALA A 292 -16.10 -11.62 -7.06
C ALA A 292 -17.21 -10.61 -7.36
N ASN A 293 -17.68 -10.53 -8.61
CA ASN A 293 -18.74 -9.60 -9.02
C ASN A 293 -20.15 -10.17 -8.76
N ASN A 294 -20.50 -10.43 -7.50
CA ASN A 294 -21.84 -10.91 -7.14
C ASN A 294 -22.75 -9.76 -6.68
N PRO A 295 -23.67 -9.26 -7.53
CA PRO A 295 -24.63 -8.25 -7.11
C PRO A 295 -25.56 -8.83 -6.06
N ARG A 296 -25.76 -8.10 -4.95
CA ARG A 296 -26.77 -8.46 -3.96
C ARG A 296 -28.05 -7.68 -4.24
N THR A 297 -29.00 -8.31 -4.91
CA THR A 297 -30.30 -7.69 -5.24
C THR A 297 -31.23 -7.58 -4.03
N THR A 298 -31.00 -8.34 -2.96
CA THR A 298 -31.79 -8.32 -1.73
C THR A 298 -30.90 -8.23 -0.49
N LEU A 299 -30.78 -7.03 0.06
CA LEU A 299 -30.28 -6.85 1.42
C LEU A 299 -31.33 -7.24 2.45
N PRO A 300 -30.94 -7.48 3.72
CA PRO A 300 -31.91 -7.71 4.79
C PRO A 300 -32.96 -6.58 4.85
N ALA A 301 -34.21 -6.93 5.15
CA ALA A 301 -35.29 -5.98 5.29
C ALA A 301 -34.95 -4.89 6.34
N GLY A 302 -35.24 -3.62 6.03
CA GLY A 302 -35.06 -2.48 6.94
C GLY A 302 -33.85 -1.57 6.65
N LEU A 303 -33.03 -1.87 5.65
CA LEU A 303 -31.99 -0.96 5.14
C LEU A 303 -32.56 -0.12 4.00
N ASN A 304 -32.55 1.22 4.14
CA ASN A 304 -32.88 2.14 3.06
C ASN A 304 -31.60 2.48 2.29
N TYR A 305 -31.51 2.02 1.04
CA TYR A 305 -30.36 2.25 0.18
C TYR A 305 -30.84 2.71 -1.19
N THR A 306 -30.20 3.74 -1.73
CA THR A 306 -30.52 4.29 -3.05
C THR A 306 -29.64 3.71 -4.17
N ARG A 307 -28.67 2.84 -3.82
CA ARG A 307 -27.63 2.33 -4.73
C ARG A 307 -27.40 0.83 -4.52
N LEU A 308 -27.04 0.13 -5.59
CA LEU A 308 -26.72 -1.30 -5.57
C LEU A 308 -25.57 -1.61 -4.60
N ILE A 309 -25.68 -2.73 -3.89
CA ILE A 309 -24.59 -3.28 -3.07
C ILE A 309 -24.01 -4.52 -3.75
N VAL A 310 -22.69 -4.53 -3.92
CA VAL A 310 -21.94 -5.64 -4.50
C VAL A 310 -21.17 -6.36 -3.40
N ALA A 311 -21.18 -7.69 -3.40
CA ALA A 311 -20.46 -8.49 -2.42
C ALA A 311 -19.36 -9.31 -3.10
N SER A 312 -18.10 -9.05 -2.72
CA SER A 312 -16.94 -9.80 -3.21
C SER A 312 -17.01 -11.30 -2.89
N SER A 313 -17.75 -11.68 -1.83
CA SER A 313 -18.06 -13.07 -1.51
C SER A 313 -19.41 -13.20 -0.80
N LEU A 314 -20.36 -13.82 -1.49
CA LEU A 314 -21.65 -14.18 -0.88
C LEU A 314 -21.54 -15.22 0.24
N PRO A 315 -20.73 -16.30 0.11
CA PRO A 315 -20.56 -17.27 1.20
C PRO A 315 -20.06 -16.62 2.49
N TYR A 316 -19.07 -15.73 2.39
CA TYR A 316 -18.52 -15.07 3.58
C TYR A 316 -19.47 -14.04 4.20
N LEU A 317 -20.43 -13.47 3.46
CA LEU A 317 -21.42 -12.59 4.11
C LEU A 317 -22.36 -13.32 5.07
N THR A 318 -22.44 -14.65 5.01
CA THR A 318 -23.38 -15.44 5.82
C THR A 318 -22.68 -16.33 6.85
N LYS A 319 -21.49 -16.85 6.55
CA LYS A 319 -20.74 -17.76 7.44
C LYS A 319 -20.31 -17.15 8.79
N PRO A 320 -19.91 -15.87 8.91
CA PRO A 320 -19.48 -15.28 10.18
C PRO A 320 -20.59 -15.20 11.22
N ASP A 321 -21.87 -15.18 10.85
CA ASP A 321 -22.98 -15.06 11.81
C ASP A 321 -22.94 -16.20 12.85
N GLY A 322 -22.72 -17.43 12.40
CA GLY A 322 -22.59 -18.58 13.31
C GLY A 322 -21.37 -18.47 14.24
N LEU A 323 -20.25 -17.95 13.74
CA LEU A 323 -19.04 -17.72 14.54
C LEU A 323 -19.25 -16.60 15.57
N LEU A 324 -19.85 -15.49 15.15
CA LEU A 324 -20.16 -14.34 16.01
C LEU A 324 -21.14 -14.70 17.13
N GLN A 325 -22.12 -15.57 16.87
CA GLN A 325 -23.08 -16.01 17.88
C GLN A 325 -22.45 -16.94 18.93
N LYS A 326 -21.50 -17.78 18.51
CA LYS A 326 -20.79 -18.71 19.41
C LYS A 326 -19.68 -18.04 20.21
N THR A 327 -19.17 -16.90 19.73
CA THR A 327 -18.06 -16.19 20.37
C THR A 327 -18.57 -15.31 21.51
N SER A 328 -17.86 -15.33 22.64
CA SER A 328 -18.23 -14.52 23.79
C SER A 328 -18.18 -13.02 23.45
N SER A 329 -19.09 -12.22 24.02
CA SER A 329 -19.06 -10.77 23.82
C SER A 329 -17.75 -10.14 24.32
N LYS A 330 -17.11 -10.74 25.33
CA LYS A 330 -15.81 -10.31 25.84
C LYS A 330 -14.71 -10.53 24.81
N THR A 331 -14.66 -11.70 24.17
CA THR A 331 -13.71 -12.02 23.10
C THR A 331 -13.91 -11.08 21.91
N LEU A 332 -15.16 -10.85 21.48
CA LEU A 332 -15.46 -9.92 20.39
C LEU A 332 -15.09 -8.47 20.73
N GLN A 333 -15.30 -8.04 21.98
CA GLN A 333 -14.87 -6.71 22.43
C GLN A 333 -13.35 -6.55 22.29
N TYR A 334 -12.57 -7.56 22.70
CA TYR A 334 -11.12 -7.55 22.55
C TYR A 334 -10.69 -7.65 21.09
N TYR A 335 -11.35 -8.49 20.28
CA TYR A 335 -11.10 -8.54 18.84
C TYR A 335 -11.26 -7.16 18.18
N PHE A 336 -12.37 -6.46 18.41
CA PHE A 336 -12.57 -5.10 17.89
C PHE A 336 -11.57 -4.08 18.46
N SER A 337 -11.19 -4.25 19.73
CA SER A 337 -10.15 -3.42 20.36
C SER A 337 -8.80 -3.64 19.69
N TRP A 338 -8.47 -4.89 19.34
CA TRP A 338 -7.24 -5.27 18.66
C TRP A 338 -7.11 -4.60 17.30
N PHE A 339 -8.17 -4.50 16.48
CA PHE A 339 -8.14 -3.73 15.23
C PHE A 339 -7.73 -2.27 15.45
N ARG A 340 -8.20 -1.64 16.53
CA ARG A 340 -7.83 -0.26 16.85
C ARG A 340 -6.37 -0.17 17.31
N ILE A 341 -5.91 -1.13 18.10
CA ILE A 341 -4.50 -1.23 18.52
C ILE A 341 -3.58 -1.39 17.31
N GLN A 342 -3.92 -2.25 16.35
CA GLN A 342 -3.14 -2.44 15.12
C GLN A 342 -3.12 -1.18 14.25
N SER A 343 -4.24 -0.44 14.21
CA SER A 343 -4.36 0.76 13.39
C SER A 343 -3.53 1.95 13.90
N PHE A 344 -3.38 2.11 15.22
CA PHE A 344 -2.70 3.28 15.82
C PHE A 344 -1.45 2.96 16.63
N GLY A 345 -1.25 1.71 17.03
CA GLY A 345 -0.06 1.22 17.69
C GLY A 345 1.24 1.62 16.96
N PRO A 346 1.33 1.50 15.62
CA PRO A 346 2.55 1.86 14.87
C PRO A 346 3.00 3.33 15.03
N TYR A 347 2.08 4.22 15.42
CA TYR A 347 2.34 5.66 15.56
C TYR A 347 2.78 6.08 16.97
N LEU A 348 2.69 5.19 17.97
CA LEU A 348 3.15 5.48 19.33
C LEU A 348 4.68 5.64 19.40
N ALA A 349 5.18 6.14 20.53
CA ALA A 349 6.62 6.17 20.77
C ALA A 349 7.22 4.75 20.83
N LYS A 350 8.50 4.63 20.48
CA LYS A 350 9.18 3.33 20.28
C LYS A 350 8.86 2.29 21.37
N PRO A 351 8.99 2.54 22.68
CA PRO A 351 8.76 1.52 23.71
C PRO A 351 7.36 0.91 23.69
N TYR A 352 6.35 1.66 23.22
CA TYR A 352 4.96 1.19 23.14
C TYR A 352 4.67 0.40 21.87
N ARG A 353 5.32 0.74 20.75
CA ARG A 353 5.05 0.13 19.44
C ARG A 353 5.97 -1.04 19.10
N GLU A 354 7.05 -1.21 19.85
CA GLU A 354 8.15 -2.13 19.53
C GLU A 354 7.71 -3.59 19.33
N PRO A 355 6.83 -4.20 20.16
CA PRO A 355 6.40 -5.57 19.90
C PRO A 355 5.69 -5.73 18.55
N LEU A 356 4.80 -4.79 18.20
CA LEU A 356 4.09 -4.81 16.93
C LEU A 356 5.04 -4.57 15.74
N GLY A 357 5.96 -3.61 15.87
CA GLY A 357 6.93 -3.33 14.81
C GLY A 357 7.91 -4.49 14.58
N ALA A 358 8.37 -5.14 15.64
CA ALA A 358 9.24 -6.31 15.55
C ALA A 358 8.55 -7.50 14.85
N PHE A 359 7.27 -7.71 15.16
CA PHE A 359 6.43 -8.71 14.51
C PHE A 359 6.25 -8.41 13.02
N ASP A 360 5.85 -7.18 12.66
CA ASP A 360 5.65 -6.77 11.27
C ASP A 360 6.95 -6.87 10.44
N ASN A 361 8.10 -6.50 11.04
CA ASN A 361 9.41 -6.69 10.42
C ASN A 361 9.69 -8.17 10.16
N THR A 362 9.48 -9.03 11.18
CA THR A 362 9.77 -10.46 11.08
C THR A 362 8.92 -11.13 9.99
N LEU A 363 7.64 -10.78 9.88
CA LEU A 363 6.76 -11.25 8.79
C LEU A 363 7.23 -10.79 7.41
N SER A 364 7.89 -9.63 7.34
CA SER A 364 8.43 -9.08 6.10
C SER A 364 9.83 -9.59 5.77
N GLY A 365 10.41 -10.50 6.57
CA GLY A 365 11.78 -10.96 6.41
C GLY A 365 12.86 -9.97 6.87
N ILE A 366 12.47 -8.95 7.64
CA ILE A 366 13.35 -7.92 8.21
C ILE A 366 13.64 -8.29 9.67
N SER A 367 14.85 -7.99 10.16
CA SER A 367 15.15 -8.22 11.58
C SER A 367 14.20 -7.46 12.50
N GLY A 368 13.65 -8.14 13.52
CA GLY A 368 12.73 -7.53 14.49
C GLY A 368 13.33 -6.37 15.28
N ASP A 369 14.66 -6.29 15.39
CA ASP A 369 15.41 -5.23 16.07
C ASP A 369 15.99 -4.17 15.11
N ALA A 370 15.58 -4.17 13.84
CA ALA A 370 16.05 -3.23 12.83
C ALA A 370 15.85 -1.76 13.27
N LYS A 371 16.96 -1.01 13.30
CA LYS A 371 17.01 0.42 13.62
C LYS A 371 16.78 1.27 12.36
N VAL A 372 15.54 1.69 12.15
CA VAL A 372 15.18 2.63 11.09
C VAL A 372 15.40 4.06 11.55
N GLU A 373 16.09 4.88 10.75
CA GLU A 373 16.21 6.31 11.01
C GLU A 373 14.83 6.98 11.04
N ARG A 374 14.59 7.89 11.98
CA ARG A 374 13.26 8.46 12.20
C ARG A 374 12.68 9.14 10.95
N TRP A 375 13.51 9.82 10.16
CA TRP A 375 13.06 10.49 8.93
C TRP A 375 12.51 9.49 7.89
N LYS A 376 13.06 8.26 7.82
CA LYS A 376 12.56 7.20 6.93
C LYS A 376 11.18 6.68 7.35
N VAL A 377 10.79 6.90 8.61
CA VAL A 377 9.42 6.65 9.09
C VAL A 377 8.52 7.84 8.76
N CYS A 378 9.03 9.06 8.94
CA CYS A 378 8.24 10.29 8.83
C CYS A 378 7.96 10.73 7.40
N VAL A 379 8.88 10.52 6.47
CA VAL A 379 8.67 10.87 5.05
C VAL A 379 7.51 10.09 4.42
N PRO A 380 7.46 8.74 4.52
CA PRO A 380 6.29 7.99 4.07
C PRO A 380 5.01 8.40 4.79
N ALA A 381 5.07 8.70 6.10
CA ALA A 381 3.91 9.15 6.85
C ALA A 381 3.34 10.48 6.30
N VAL A 382 4.20 11.45 5.95
CA VAL A 382 3.77 12.70 5.30
C VAL A 382 3.13 12.38 3.94
N ASN A 383 3.76 11.53 3.13
CA ASN A 383 3.24 11.19 1.80
C ASN A 383 1.90 10.44 1.86
N ILE A 384 1.68 9.59 2.87
CA ILE A 384 0.39 8.91 3.09
C ILE A 384 -0.71 9.92 3.46
N ASN A 385 -0.41 10.87 4.35
CA ASN A 385 -1.40 11.77 4.92
C ASN A 385 -1.66 13.03 4.05
N LEU A 386 -0.65 13.51 3.35
CA LEU A 386 -0.64 14.77 2.60
C LEU A 386 -0.10 14.58 1.17
N GLY A 387 -0.20 13.38 0.60
CA GLY A 387 0.47 13.00 -0.66
C GLY A 387 0.17 13.89 -1.87
N GLN A 388 -1.06 14.42 -1.98
CA GLN A 388 -1.39 15.36 -3.06
C GLN A 388 -0.64 16.70 -2.89
N MET A 389 -0.46 17.14 -1.65
CA MET A 389 0.28 18.34 -1.31
C MET A 389 1.80 18.13 -1.45
N VAL A 390 2.31 16.95 -1.05
CA VAL A 390 3.69 16.54 -1.35
C VAL A 390 3.92 16.52 -2.86
N GLY A 391 2.97 15.96 -3.62
CA GLY A 391 3.00 15.90 -5.08
C GLY A 391 3.19 17.27 -5.73
N HIS A 392 2.49 18.31 -5.24
CA HIS A 392 2.59 19.68 -5.74
C HIS A 392 4.02 20.23 -5.70
N TYR A 393 4.71 20.04 -4.59
CA TYR A 393 6.10 20.51 -4.45
C TYR A 393 7.09 19.55 -5.10
N TYR A 394 6.81 18.24 -5.08
CA TYR A 394 7.63 17.24 -5.76
C TYR A 394 7.73 17.50 -7.27
N ILE A 395 6.60 17.80 -7.93
CA ILE A 395 6.62 18.07 -9.38
C ILE A 395 7.38 19.36 -9.72
N GLN A 396 7.40 20.36 -8.84
CA GLN A 396 8.16 21.59 -9.04
C GLN A 396 9.68 21.34 -8.97
N GLU A 397 10.11 20.38 -8.15
CA GLU A 397 11.52 20.04 -7.97
C GLU A 397 12.07 19.16 -9.11
N VAL A 398 11.32 18.13 -9.53
CA VAL A 398 11.88 17.09 -10.42
C VAL A 398 11.11 16.83 -11.71
N PHE A 399 9.88 17.29 -11.84
CA PHE A 399 9.05 16.98 -13.01
C PHE A 399 9.16 18.08 -14.07
N LYS A 400 9.97 17.85 -15.10
CA LYS A 400 10.12 18.78 -16.23
C LYS A 400 8.87 18.72 -17.12
N ALA A 401 8.38 19.89 -17.56
CA ALA A 401 7.17 19.98 -18.37
C ALA A 401 7.25 19.15 -19.67
N ASP A 402 8.41 19.14 -20.34
CA ASP A 402 8.63 18.39 -21.58
C ASP A 402 8.51 16.87 -21.39
N SER A 403 8.87 16.34 -20.21
CA SER A 403 8.81 14.91 -19.92
C SER A 403 7.38 14.37 -20.01
N ARG A 404 6.37 15.18 -19.65
CA ARG A 404 4.96 14.77 -19.81
C ARG A 404 4.60 14.54 -21.27
N GLN A 405 5.04 15.41 -22.16
CA GLN A 405 4.78 15.31 -23.60
C GLN A 405 5.54 14.16 -24.25
N GLU A 406 6.77 13.90 -23.80
CA GLU A 406 7.53 12.73 -24.26
C GLU A 406 6.84 11.42 -23.87
N VAL A 407 6.36 11.30 -22.63
CA VAL A 407 5.64 10.10 -22.18
C VAL A 407 4.31 9.94 -22.90
N ILE A 408 3.58 11.03 -23.20
CA ILE A 408 2.38 10.97 -24.05
C ILE A 408 2.71 10.34 -25.40
N LYS A 409 3.78 10.80 -26.07
CA LYS A 409 4.20 10.24 -27.37
C LYS A 409 4.57 8.76 -27.27
N ILE A 410 5.24 8.35 -26.19
CA ILE A 410 5.55 6.93 -25.95
C ILE A 410 4.26 6.12 -25.84
N MET A 411 3.29 6.59 -25.05
CA MET A 411 2.00 5.93 -24.89
C MET A 411 1.23 5.83 -26.21
N GLU A 412 1.19 6.91 -27.00
CA GLU A 412 0.58 6.91 -28.33
C GLU A 412 1.23 5.88 -29.26
N ASN A 413 2.56 5.81 -29.27
CA ASN A 413 3.29 4.82 -30.06
C ASN A 413 3.01 3.38 -29.62
N VAL A 414 2.90 3.13 -28.32
CA VAL A 414 2.50 1.82 -27.78
C VAL A 414 1.09 1.46 -28.24
N LEU A 415 0.13 2.37 -28.11
CA LEU A 415 -1.25 2.15 -28.57
C LEU A 415 -1.30 1.88 -30.09
N LEU A 416 -0.56 2.65 -30.89
CA LEU A 416 -0.45 2.42 -32.33
C LEU A 416 0.16 1.04 -32.67
N SER A 417 1.11 0.56 -31.87
CA SER A 417 1.68 -0.78 -32.01
C SER A 417 0.62 -1.87 -31.78
N TYR A 418 -0.22 -1.71 -30.76
CA TYR A 418 -1.37 -2.61 -30.52
C TYR A 418 -2.37 -2.56 -31.69
N GLU A 419 -2.71 -1.38 -32.20
CA GLU A 419 -3.64 -1.25 -33.34
C GLU A 419 -3.12 -1.97 -34.59
N LYS A 420 -1.81 -1.92 -34.84
CA LYS A 420 -1.16 -2.64 -35.95
C LYS A 420 -1.01 -4.14 -35.72
N THR A 421 -0.84 -4.55 -34.47
CA THR A 421 -0.63 -5.96 -34.10
C THR A 421 -1.95 -6.71 -34.08
N PHE A 422 -3.04 -6.10 -33.60
CA PHE A 422 -4.32 -6.81 -33.50
C PHE A 422 -4.77 -7.45 -34.81
N PRO A 423 -4.66 -6.84 -36.01
CA PRO A 423 -4.92 -7.48 -37.31
C PRO A 423 -4.09 -8.72 -37.65
N THR A 424 -2.91 -8.91 -37.05
CA THR A 424 -2.03 -10.05 -37.35
C THR A 424 -2.32 -11.28 -36.49
N LEU A 425 -3.08 -11.12 -35.40
CA LEU A 425 -3.38 -12.19 -34.44
C LEU A 425 -4.43 -13.14 -35.01
N SER A 426 -4.04 -14.37 -35.34
CA SER A 426 -4.92 -15.40 -35.91
C SER A 426 -5.91 -16.00 -34.90
N TRP A 427 -5.62 -15.90 -33.59
CA TRP A 427 -6.48 -16.41 -32.52
C TRP A 427 -7.66 -15.51 -32.18
N LEU A 428 -7.67 -14.26 -32.66
CA LEU A 428 -8.77 -13.31 -32.47
C LEU A 428 -9.76 -13.40 -33.64
N ASP A 429 -11.02 -13.73 -33.38
CA ASP A 429 -12.05 -13.56 -34.40
C ASP A 429 -12.28 -12.07 -34.74
N LYS A 430 -13.01 -11.81 -35.84
CA LYS A 430 -13.24 -10.44 -36.31
C LYS A 430 -14.01 -9.58 -35.30
N ILE A 431 -15.04 -10.14 -34.65
CA ILE A 431 -15.90 -9.40 -33.72
C ILE A 431 -15.09 -8.97 -32.50
N THR A 432 -14.33 -9.89 -31.92
CA THR A 432 -13.46 -9.63 -30.77
C THR A 432 -12.37 -8.61 -31.11
N ARG A 433 -11.78 -8.72 -32.30
CA ARG A 433 -10.75 -7.78 -32.79
C ARG A 433 -11.28 -6.36 -32.95
N ASP A 434 -12.44 -6.20 -33.59
CA ASP A 434 -13.07 -4.89 -33.77
C ASP A 434 -13.40 -4.26 -32.41
N GLY A 435 -13.87 -5.07 -31.46
CA GLY A 435 -14.11 -4.65 -30.07
C GLY A 435 -12.82 -4.20 -29.34
N ALA A 436 -11.73 -4.96 -29.49
CA ALA A 436 -10.44 -4.62 -28.89
C ALA A 436 -9.89 -3.29 -29.43
N ILE A 437 -9.96 -3.07 -30.75
CA ILE A 437 -9.58 -1.80 -31.39
C ILE A 437 -10.47 -0.66 -30.89
N LYS A 438 -11.79 -0.87 -30.75
CA LYS A 438 -12.70 0.14 -30.20
C LYS A 438 -12.32 0.51 -28.76
N LYS A 439 -11.98 -0.47 -27.91
CA LYS A 439 -11.54 -0.23 -26.53
C LYS A 439 -10.22 0.54 -26.48
N LEU A 440 -9.26 0.18 -27.32
CA LEU A 440 -7.95 0.83 -27.42
C LEU A 440 -8.08 2.34 -27.69
N LYS A 441 -9.02 2.73 -28.58
CA LYS A 441 -9.26 4.12 -28.98
C LYS A 441 -9.87 5.01 -27.91
N VAL A 442 -10.38 4.43 -26.82
CA VAL A 442 -11.03 5.18 -25.73
C VAL A 442 -10.27 5.07 -24.40
N ILE A 443 -9.02 4.58 -24.43
CA ILE A 443 -8.15 4.56 -23.24
C ILE A 443 -7.84 6.00 -22.82
N VAL A 444 -8.19 6.34 -21.59
CA VAL A 444 -7.83 7.61 -20.95
C VAL A 444 -6.42 7.50 -20.38
N GLN A 445 -5.58 8.51 -20.64
CA GLN A 445 -4.18 8.54 -20.20
C GLN A 445 -4.01 9.49 -19.00
N SER A 446 -3.54 8.97 -17.88
CA SER A 446 -3.18 9.77 -16.70
C SER A 446 -1.66 9.72 -16.51
N ILE A 447 -0.99 10.87 -16.67
CA ILE A 447 0.48 10.95 -16.72
C ILE A 447 0.97 12.02 -15.74
N GLY A 448 1.81 11.59 -14.79
CA GLY A 448 2.45 12.47 -13.80
C GLY A 448 1.54 12.77 -12.60
N TYR A 449 0.72 13.81 -12.70
CA TYR A 449 -0.08 14.34 -11.60
C TYR A 449 -1.53 14.64 -12.01
N SER A 450 -2.45 14.61 -11.04
CA SER A 450 -3.87 14.94 -11.23
C SER A 450 -4.06 16.45 -11.38
N THR A 451 -4.89 16.85 -12.35
CA THR A 451 -5.40 18.22 -12.50
C THR A 451 -6.90 18.31 -12.19
N GLU A 452 -7.46 17.30 -11.51
CA GLU A 452 -8.89 17.19 -11.22
C GLU A 452 -9.19 17.37 -9.73
N SER A 453 -9.40 16.28 -8.97
CA SER A 453 -9.83 16.34 -7.57
C SER A 453 -8.92 15.50 -6.65
N PRO A 454 -7.93 16.13 -5.97
CA PRO A 454 -7.55 17.54 -6.11
C PRO A 454 -6.70 17.81 -7.36
N ASP A 455 -6.67 19.08 -7.75
CA ASP A 455 -5.74 19.61 -8.75
C ASP A 455 -4.40 19.86 -8.06
N VAL A 456 -3.43 18.98 -8.33
CA VAL A 456 -2.09 19.01 -7.75
C VAL A 456 -1.29 20.22 -8.23
N ALA A 457 -1.66 20.88 -9.34
CA ALA A 457 -0.97 22.09 -9.79
C ALA A 457 -1.43 23.36 -9.07
N SER A 458 -2.51 23.32 -8.29
CA SER A 458 -3.14 24.49 -7.68
C SER A 458 -3.01 24.51 -6.16
N SER A 459 -2.24 25.47 -5.63
CA SER A 459 -2.09 25.68 -4.18
C SER A 459 -3.44 25.93 -3.49
N ALA A 460 -4.32 26.72 -4.12
CA ALA A 460 -5.66 27.02 -3.62
C ALA A 460 -6.58 25.78 -3.60
N ASN A 461 -6.51 24.92 -4.63
CA ASN A 461 -7.31 23.69 -4.65
C ASN A 461 -6.86 22.73 -3.55
N LEU A 462 -5.55 22.61 -3.33
CA LEU A 462 -4.98 21.78 -2.27
C LEU A 462 -5.32 22.30 -0.87
N ASP A 463 -5.22 23.62 -0.63
CA ASP A 463 -5.60 24.20 0.67
C ASP A 463 -7.08 23.95 0.97
N ALA A 464 -7.95 24.10 -0.04
CA ALA A 464 -9.37 23.77 0.07
C ALA A 464 -9.62 22.27 0.28
N TYR A 465 -8.87 21.39 -0.39
CA TYR A 465 -8.99 19.94 -0.27
C TYR A 465 -8.61 19.44 1.13
N TYR A 466 -7.57 20.02 1.74
CA TYR A 466 -7.08 19.66 3.08
C TYR A 466 -7.60 20.59 4.20
N LYS A 467 -8.63 21.41 3.93
CA LYS A 467 -9.12 22.41 4.89
C LYS A 467 -9.56 21.81 6.23
N ASP A 468 -10.21 20.64 6.20
CA ASP A 468 -10.77 19.98 7.37
C ASP A 468 -9.73 19.12 8.13
N TYR A 469 -8.52 19.00 7.57
CA TYR A 469 -7.45 18.24 8.19
C TYR A 469 -6.50 19.16 8.98
N ALA A 470 -6.82 19.37 10.25
CA ALA A 470 -6.01 20.17 11.16
C ALA A 470 -4.76 19.39 11.64
N ILE A 471 -3.59 20.01 11.47
CA ILE A 471 -2.31 19.47 11.91
C ILE A 471 -1.85 20.19 13.17
N ASP A 472 -1.37 19.42 14.14
CA ASP A 472 -0.70 19.90 15.35
C ASP A 472 0.76 19.48 15.31
N ALA A 473 1.67 20.45 15.40
CA ALA A 473 3.11 20.24 15.29
C ALA A 473 3.72 19.43 16.44
N VAL A 474 2.99 19.18 17.53
CA VAL A 474 3.49 18.40 18.69
C VAL A 474 2.65 17.15 19.01
N ASP A 475 1.65 16.81 18.18
CA ASP A 475 0.73 15.69 18.40
C ASP A 475 0.66 14.77 17.17
N TYR A 476 1.72 13.99 16.95
CA TYR A 476 1.80 13.05 15.82
C TYR A 476 0.70 11.98 15.87
N VAL A 477 0.46 11.38 17.04
CA VAL A 477 -0.55 10.32 17.17
C VAL A 477 -1.95 10.87 16.90
N GLY A 478 -2.28 12.06 17.40
CA GLY A 478 -3.55 12.69 17.10
C GLY A 478 -3.66 13.19 15.66
N ASN A 479 -2.56 13.57 15.00
CA ASN A 479 -2.57 13.85 13.55
C ASN A 479 -3.01 12.62 12.75
N GLN A 480 -2.56 11.42 13.12
CA GLN A 480 -2.98 10.16 12.50
C GLN A 480 -4.45 9.83 12.80
N ILE A 481 -4.90 10.06 14.04
CA ILE A 481 -6.30 9.89 14.43
C ILE A 481 -7.23 10.85 13.68
N ARG A 482 -6.84 12.12 13.51
CA ARG A 482 -7.60 13.13 12.77
C ARG A 482 -7.67 12.81 11.28
N PHE A 483 -6.59 12.31 10.68
CA PHE A 483 -6.61 11.84 9.29
C PHE A 483 -7.59 10.69 9.09
N SER A 484 -7.67 9.82 10.09
CA SER A 484 -8.56 8.66 10.11
C SER A 484 -10.03 9.00 10.34
N ALA A 485 -10.35 10.16 10.91
CA ALA A 485 -11.72 10.54 11.25
C ALA A 485 -12.48 11.08 10.03
#